data_AF-A0A4Q5NK91-F1
#
_entry.id   AF-A0A4Q5NK91-F1
#
_cell.length_a   1.000
_cell.length_b   1.000
_cell.length_c   1.000
_cell.angle_alpha   90.00
_cell.angle_beta   90.00
_cell.angle_gamma   90.00
#
_symmetry.space_group_name_H-M   'P 1'
#
loop_
_entity.id
_entity.type
_entity.pdbx_description
1 polymer ?
#
loop_
_entity_poly.entity_id
_entity_poly.type
_entity_poly.pdbx_seq_one_letter_code
_entity_poly.pdbx_strand_id
1 'polypeptide(L)'
;MDERLLDVDRYGVLRVPGLVWVSLIVLTRHWFLFFFMVFTGQALVGEKGAPWLPMLAQLPVVLLLLAGGRRMPEARPMIRQIWRMGPLLVSVTAVLNLAWMAWSLYVSDDWRLRPELMLVCFSVLDTLIAWSTFTSQHVRQIFTEFPAGSEAK
;
A
#
# COMPACT_ATOMS: atom_id res chain seq x y z
N MET A 1 -22.54 -21.72 6.47
CA MET A 1 -21.18 -21.22 6.23
C MET A 1 -20.53 -21.13 7.60
N ASP A 2 -19.52 -21.95 7.89
CA ASP A 2 -18.95 -22.05 9.25
C ASP A 2 -18.34 -20.73 9.69
N GLU A 3 -18.71 -20.23 10.87
CA GLU A 3 -18.10 -19.03 11.49
C GLU A 3 -16.60 -19.20 11.73
N ARG A 4 -16.08 -20.44 11.74
CA ARG A 4 -14.64 -20.75 11.74
C ARG A 4 -13.90 -20.34 10.45
N LEU A 5 -14.62 -20.12 9.34
CA LEU A 5 -14.03 -19.69 8.06
C LEU A 5 -13.92 -18.16 7.94
N LEU A 6 -14.60 -17.39 8.80
CA LEU A 6 -14.52 -15.94 8.83
C LEU A 6 -13.61 -15.57 10.01
N ASP A 7 -12.36 -15.21 9.71
CA ASP A 7 -11.40 -14.68 10.70
C ASP A 7 -11.87 -13.29 11.15
N VAL A 8 -12.80 -13.27 12.11
CA VAL A 8 -13.42 -12.07 12.69
C VAL A 8 -12.58 -11.60 13.88
N ASP A 9 -12.25 -10.31 13.91
CA ASP A 9 -11.51 -9.68 15.01
C ASP A 9 -12.42 -9.44 16.24
N ARG A 10 -11.83 -9.08 17.39
CA ARG A 10 -12.49 -8.75 18.66
C ARG A 10 -13.60 -7.69 18.58
N TYR A 11 -13.65 -6.94 17.48
CA TYR A 11 -14.64 -5.89 17.22
C TYR A 11 -15.80 -6.35 16.30
N GLY A 12 -15.89 -7.64 15.96
CA GLY A 12 -16.97 -8.18 15.13
C GLY A 12 -16.85 -7.82 13.64
N VAL A 13 -15.63 -7.53 13.16
CA VAL A 13 -15.35 -7.23 11.74
C VAL A 13 -14.29 -8.18 11.20
N LEU A 14 -14.23 -8.33 9.88
CA LEU A 14 -13.19 -9.13 9.24
C LEU A 14 -11.78 -8.62 9.58
N ARG A 15 -10.95 -9.54 10.08
CA ARG A 15 -9.53 -9.31 10.29
C ARG A 15 -8.86 -9.06 8.95
N VAL A 16 -7.91 -8.13 8.91
CA VAL A 16 -7.12 -7.86 7.71
C VAL A 16 -6.14 -9.03 7.51
N PRO A 17 -6.23 -9.81 6.42
CA PRO A 17 -5.31 -10.91 6.16
C PRO A 17 -3.86 -10.40 6.06
N GLY A 18 -2.91 -11.19 6.54
CA GLY A 18 -1.47 -10.82 6.47
C GLY A 18 -1.01 -10.49 5.05
N LEU A 19 -1.58 -11.16 4.04
CA LEU A 19 -1.28 -10.89 2.63
C LEU A 19 -1.65 -9.47 2.20
N VAL A 20 -2.75 -8.90 2.73
CA VAL A 20 -3.13 -7.51 2.47
C VAL A 20 -2.08 -6.57 3.06
N TRP A 21 -1.62 -6.82 4.29
CA TRP A 21 -0.53 -6.04 4.90
C TRP A 21 0.76 -6.09 4.10
N VAL A 22 1.19 -7.28 3.69
CA VAL A 22 2.39 -7.46 2.85
C VAL A 22 2.23 -6.70 1.53
N SER A 23 1.06 -6.76 0.90
CA SER A 23 0.79 -6.06 -0.36
C SER A 23 0.90 -4.54 -0.19
N LEU A 24 0.30 -3.99 0.87
CA LEU A 24 0.40 -2.55 1.17
C LEU A 24 1.83 -2.11 1.49
N ILE A 25 2.62 -2.96 2.15
CA ILE A 25 4.06 -2.73 2.43
C ILE A 25 4.89 -2.75 1.15
N VAL A 26 4.63 -3.68 0.23
CA VAL A 26 5.32 -3.75 -1.07
C VAL A 26 5.05 -2.48 -1.90
N LEU A 27 3.82 -1.97 -1.86
CA LEU A 27 3.45 -0.71 -2.51
C LEU A 27 4.16 0.52 -1.92
N THR A 28 4.65 0.47 -0.68
CA THR A 28 5.39 1.56 -0.01
C THR A 28 6.90 1.33 0.03
N ARG A 29 7.43 0.47 -0.85
CA ARG A 29 8.86 0.11 -0.91
C ARG A 29 9.84 1.29 -0.92
N HIS A 30 9.52 2.44 -1.54
CA HIS A 30 10.46 3.57 -1.59
C HIS A 30 10.62 4.22 -0.22
N TRP A 31 9.56 4.24 0.61
CA TRP A 31 9.66 4.65 2.01
C TRP A 31 10.56 3.72 2.81
N PHE A 32 10.41 2.40 2.65
CA PHE A 32 11.27 1.42 3.34
C PHE A 32 12.74 1.52 2.92
N LEU A 33 13.02 1.63 1.63
CA LEU A 33 14.39 1.83 1.11
C LEU A 33 14.99 3.13 1.63
N PHE A 34 14.22 4.22 1.64
CA PHE A 34 14.64 5.50 2.21
C PHE A 34 15.00 5.36 3.69
N PHE A 35 14.12 4.81 4.52
CA PHE A 35 14.40 4.60 5.94
C PHE A 35 15.61 3.69 6.14
N PHE A 36 15.73 2.60 5.39
CA PHE A 36 16.86 1.69 5.46
C PHE A 36 18.20 2.39 5.15
N MET A 37 18.24 3.25 4.13
CA MET A 37 19.43 4.06 3.82
C MET A 37 19.76 5.02 4.97
N VAL A 38 18.76 5.73 5.50
CA VAL A 38 18.94 6.64 6.66
C VAL A 38 19.49 5.88 7.88
N PHE A 39 18.94 4.71 8.20
CA PHE A 39 19.36 3.91 9.35
C PHE A 39 20.75 3.30 9.20
N THR A 40 21.14 2.91 7.99
CA THR A 40 22.47 2.34 7.73
C THR A 40 23.56 3.41 7.63
N GLY A 41 23.20 4.70 7.68
CA GLY A 41 24.13 5.80 7.45
C GLY A 41 24.71 5.80 6.04
N GLN A 42 24.17 4.98 5.13
CA GLN A 42 24.47 5.11 3.72
C GLN A 42 23.90 6.44 3.29
N ALA A 43 24.81 7.34 2.93
CA ALA A 43 24.49 8.72 2.64
C ALA A 43 23.31 8.77 1.67
N LEU A 44 22.34 9.65 1.93
CA LEU A 44 21.30 10.10 0.98
C LEU A 44 21.91 10.80 -0.27
N VAL A 45 23.20 10.53 -0.53
CA VAL A 45 24.16 11.21 -1.38
C VAL A 45 24.50 10.25 -2.51
N GLY A 46 23.51 9.98 -3.35
CA GLY A 46 23.80 10.12 -4.76
C GLY A 46 23.75 11.61 -5.10
N GLU A 47 24.52 12.07 -6.08
CA GLU A 47 24.43 13.45 -6.61
C GLU A 47 22.99 13.89 -6.98
N LYS A 48 22.07 12.93 -7.08
CA LYS A 48 20.66 13.11 -7.45
C LYS A 48 19.69 13.32 -6.27
N GLY A 49 20.16 13.28 -5.02
CA GLY A 49 19.34 13.53 -3.82
C GLY A 49 18.31 12.43 -3.51
N ALA A 50 17.46 12.69 -2.51
CA ALA A 50 16.44 11.74 -2.08
C ALA A 50 15.32 11.56 -3.14
N PRO A 51 14.79 10.33 -3.31
CA PRO A 51 13.78 10.03 -4.34
C PRO A 51 12.39 10.49 -3.92
N TRP A 52 12.21 11.81 -3.75
CA TRP A 52 10.98 12.39 -3.22
C TRP A 52 9.75 12.11 -4.08
N LEU A 53 9.90 12.14 -5.41
CA LEU A 53 8.79 11.91 -6.34
C LEU A 53 8.12 10.54 -6.16
N PRO A 54 8.85 9.40 -6.23
CA PRO A 54 8.23 8.10 -5.99
C PRO A 54 7.76 7.90 -4.54
N MET A 55 8.36 8.59 -3.56
CA MET A 55 7.84 8.57 -2.18
C MET A 55 6.49 9.28 -2.05
N LEU A 56 6.33 10.44 -2.70
CA LEU A 56 5.07 11.19 -2.73
C LEU A 56 3.96 10.39 -3.43
N ALA A 57 4.28 9.66 -4.50
CA ALA A 57 3.36 8.77 -5.18
C ALA A 57 2.78 7.65 -4.28
N GLN A 58 3.49 7.31 -3.20
CA GLN A 58 3.12 6.25 -2.25
C GLN A 58 2.32 6.77 -1.05
N LEU A 59 2.17 8.09 -0.89
CA LEU A 59 1.39 8.68 0.21
C LEU A 59 -0.05 8.13 0.33
N PRO A 60 -0.82 7.90 -0.75
CA PRO A 60 -2.16 7.31 -0.65
C PRO A 60 -2.17 5.97 0.10
N VAL A 61 -1.24 5.07 -0.22
CA VAL A 61 -1.15 3.76 0.44
C VAL A 61 -0.54 3.87 1.85
N VAL A 62 0.36 4.81 2.10
CA VAL A 62 0.84 5.11 3.47
C VAL A 62 -0.32 5.54 4.37
N LEU A 63 -1.19 6.44 3.89
CA LEU A 63 -2.40 6.84 4.61
C LEU A 63 -3.33 5.65 4.85
N LEU A 64 -3.45 4.76 3.86
CA LEU A 64 -4.24 3.54 3.99
C LEU A 64 -3.67 2.56 5.03
N LEU A 65 -2.35 2.36 5.06
CA LEU A 65 -1.65 1.57 6.09
C LEU A 65 -1.92 2.13 7.50
N LEU A 66 -1.79 3.45 7.66
CA LEU A 66 -2.07 4.12 8.92
C LEU A 66 -3.55 3.99 9.33
N ALA A 67 -4.47 4.09 8.38
CA ALA A 67 -5.89 3.88 8.63
C ALA A 67 -6.20 2.43 9.04
N GLY A 68 -5.56 1.45 8.39
CA GLY A 68 -5.64 0.04 8.73
C GLY A 68 -5.16 -0.25 10.16
N GLY A 69 -4.05 0.37 10.57
CA GLY A 69 -3.49 0.22 11.92
C GLY A 69 -4.35 0.86 13.01
N ARG A 70 -5.28 1.75 12.62
CA ARG A 70 -6.24 2.42 13.51
C ARG A 70 -7.68 1.95 13.29
N ARG A 71 -7.90 0.72 12.80
CA ARG A 71 -9.24 0.09 12.73
C ARG A 71 -9.75 -0.26 14.12
N MET A 72 -10.32 0.73 14.81
CA MET A 72 -10.94 0.60 16.12
C MET A 72 -12.29 1.33 16.17
N PRO A 73 -13.23 0.94 17.05
CA PRO A 73 -14.55 1.58 17.17
C PRO A 73 -14.50 3.11 17.33
N GLU A 74 -13.50 3.61 18.05
CA GLU A 74 -13.31 5.04 18.36
C GLU A 74 -12.63 5.82 17.23
N ALA A 75 -12.30 5.19 16.09
CA ALA A 75 -11.61 5.87 15.01
C ALA A 75 -12.47 7.00 14.41
N ARG A 76 -11.80 8.14 14.16
CA ARG A 76 -12.42 9.34 13.56
C ARG A 76 -13.06 9.03 12.19
N PRO A 77 -14.12 9.76 11.79
CA PRO A 77 -14.78 9.58 10.49
C PRO A 77 -13.82 9.60 9.28
N MET A 78 -12.81 10.46 9.32
CA MET A 78 -11.78 10.54 8.27
C MET A 78 -11.00 9.23 8.10
N ILE A 79 -10.64 8.54 9.18
CA ILE A 79 -9.91 7.25 9.12
C ILE A 79 -10.78 6.19 8.45
N ARG A 80 -12.07 6.16 8.80
CA ARG A 80 -13.07 5.26 8.22
C ARG A 80 -13.23 5.50 6.72
N GLN A 81 -13.27 6.76 6.32
CA GLN A 81 -13.38 7.14 4.90
C GLN A 81 -12.13 6.74 4.12
N ILE A 82 -10.93 7.01 4.63
CA ILE A 82 -9.66 6.59 4.00
C ILE A 82 -9.63 5.08 3.79
N TRP A 83 -10.04 4.30 4.81
CA TRP A 83 -10.09 2.83 4.70
C TRP A 83 -11.06 2.35 3.62
N ARG A 84 -12.26 2.95 3.55
CA ARG A 84 -13.27 2.64 2.53
C ARG A 84 -12.80 2.96 1.11
N MET A 85 -11.92 3.94 0.97
CA MET A 85 -11.27 4.28 -0.31
C MET A 85 -10.12 3.34 -0.67
N GLY A 86 -9.85 2.30 0.11
CA GLY A 86 -8.70 1.40 -0.04
C GLY A 86 -8.40 0.95 -1.47
N PRO A 87 -9.34 0.32 -2.20
CA PRO A 87 -9.12 -0.11 -3.59
C PRO A 87 -8.71 1.05 -4.52
N LEU A 88 -9.32 2.22 -4.35
CA LEU A 88 -8.97 3.41 -5.12
C LEU A 88 -7.55 3.88 -4.79
N LEU A 89 -7.19 4.00 -3.51
CA LEU A 89 -5.86 4.45 -3.07
C LEU A 89 -4.76 3.48 -3.53
N VAL A 90 -5.00 2.17 -3.45
CA VAL A 90 -4.10 1.14 -3.98
C VAL A 90 -3.91 1.30 -5.48
N SER A 91 -4.99 1.49 -6.23
CA SER A 91 -4.94 1.63 -7.70
C SER A 91 -4.21 2.88 -8.14
N VAL A 92 -4.48 4.02 -7.49
CA VAL A 92 -3.80 5.28 -7.75
C VAL A 92 -2.30 5.12 -7.50
N THR A 93 -1.89 4.53 -6.38
CA THR A 93 -0.47 4.30 -6.11
C THR A 93 0.17 3.33 -7.12
N ALA A 94 -0.52 2.26 -7.52
CA ALA A 94 0.00 1.35 -8.55
C ALA A 94 0.21 2.06 -9.91
N VAL A 95 -0.75 2.89 -10.34
CA VAL A 95 -0.62 3.70 -11.56
C VAL A 95 0.53 4.70 -11.45
N LEU A 96 0.69 5.37 -10.31
CA LEU A 96 1.79 6.32 -10.11
C LEU A 96 3.16 5.62 -10.08
N ASN A 97 3.26 4.43 -9.47
CA ASN A 97 4.48 3.62 -9.49
C ASN A 97 4.82 3.16 -10.93
N LEU A 98 3.81 2.76 -11.72
CA LEU A 98 3.99 2.39 -13.13
C LEU A 98 4.45 3.58 -13.97
N ALA A 99 3.83 4.76 -13.78
CA ALA A 99 4.23 5.98 -14.46
C ALA A 99 5.68 6.37 -14.11
N TRP A 100 6.06 6.26 -12.84
CA TRP A 100 7.43 6.48 -12.39
C TRP A 100 8.41 5.49 -13.01
N MET A 101 8.08 4.19 -13.06
CA MET A 101 8.89 3.19 -13.74
C MET A 101 9.09 3.56 -15.21
N ALA A 102 8.00 3.84 -15.94
CA ALA A 102 8.07 4.17 -17.36
C ALA A 102 8.93 5.41 -17.61
N TRP A 103 8.76 6.45 -16.78
CA TRP A 103 9.60 7.65 -16.82
C TRP A 103 11.07 7.32 -16.54
N SER A 104 11.36 6.55 -15.50
CA SER A 104 12.73 6.19 -15.13
C SER A 104 13.43 5.37 -16.21
N LEU A 105 12.72 4.47 -16.89
CA LEU A 105 13.27 3.69 -18.01
C LEU A 105 13.46 4.56 -19.26
N TYR A 106 12.57 5.53 -19.50
CA TYR A 106 12.67 6.44 -20.63
C TYR A 106 13.85 7.41 -20.52
N VAL A 107 14.14 7.90 -19.31
CA VAL A 107 15.22 8.87 -19.03
C VAL A 107 16.58 8.19 -18.77
N SER A 108 16.61 6.87 -18.60
CA SER A 108 17.87 6.17 -18.32
C SER A 108 18.71 6.02 -19.59
N ASP A 109 19.84 6.72 -19.64
CA ASP A 109 20.83 6.57 -20.73
C ASP A 109 21.62 5.25 -20.62
N ASP A 110 21.72 4.68 -19.41
CA ASP A 110 22.48 3.46 -19.13
C ASP A 110 21.54 2.30 -18.79
N TRP A 111 21.26 1.46 -19.78
CA TRP A 111 20.41 0.29 -19.58
C TRP A 111 21.15 -0.79 -18.77
N ARG A 112 20.74 -1.01 -17.51
CA ARG A 112 21.32 -2.03 -16.62
C ARG A 112 20.30 -3.12 -16.32
N LEU A 113 20.53 -4.30 -16.91
CA LEU A 113 19.60 -5.44 -16.86
C LEU A 113 19.07 -5.78 -15.45
N ARG A 114 19.93 -5.81 -14.43
CA ARG A 114 19.52 -6.22 -13.06
C ARG A 114 18.58 -5.22 -12.37
N PRO A 115 18.94 -3.93 -12.17
CA PRO A 115 18.06 -2.97 -11.50
C PRO A 115 16.75 -2.74 -12.26
N GLU A 116 16.77 -2.76 -13.60
CA GLU A 116 15.57 -2.54 -14.40
C GLU A 116 14.64 -3.73 -14.38
N LEU A 117 15.17 -4.96 -14.45
CA LEU A 117 14.34 -6.15 -14.28
C LEU A 117 13.68 -6.16 -12.90
N MET A 118 14.41 -5.75 -11.86
CA MET A 118 13.84 -5.64 -10.51
C MET A 118 12.70 -4.60 -10.47
N LEU A 119 12.88 -3.44 -11.12
CA LEU A 119 11.86 -2.40 -11.22
C LEU A 119 10.60 -2.90 -11.97
N VAL A 120 10.79 -3.61 -13.08
CA VAL A 120 9.70 -4.23 -13.85
C VAL A 120 8.96 -5.28 -13.01
N CYS A 121 9.68 -6.16 -12.29
CA CYS A 121 9.06 -7.14 -11.39
C CYS A 121 8.20 -6.47 -10.32
N PHE A 122 8.67 -5.38 -9.70
CA PHE A 122 7.87 -4.63 -8.73
C PHE A 122 6.64 -3.98 -9.36
N SER A 123 6.75 -3.45 -10.58
CA SER A 123 5.61 -2.89 -11.31
C SER A 123 4.56 -3.95 -11.68
N VAL A 124 5.00 -5.16 -12.03
CA VAL A 124 4.09 -6.30 -12.22
C VAL A 124 3.39 -6.64 -10.90
N LEU A 125 4.12 -6.69 -9.79
CA LEU A 125 3.53 -6.92 -8.47
C LEU A 125 2.52 -5.83 -8.09
N ASP A 126 2.84 -4.55 -8.30
CA ASP A 126 1.92 -3.43 -8.04
C ASP A 126 0.62 -3.58 -8.83
N THR A 127 0.73 -3.99 -10.09
CA THR A 127 -0.42 -4.25 -10.98
C THR A 127 -1.25 -5.42 -10.47
N LEU A 128 -0.62 -6.52 -10.08
CA LEU A 128 -1.30 -7.70 -9.54
C LEU A 128 -2.00 -7.38 -8.22
N ILE A 129 -1.37 -6.60 -7.34
CA ILE A 129 -1.96 -6.14 -6.08
C ILE A 129 -3.21 -5.30 -6.39
N ALA A 130 -3.11 -4.27 -7.23
CA ALA A 130 -4.25 -3.45 -7.61
C ALA A 130 -5.38 -4.28 -8.23
N TRP A 131 -5.06 -5.18 -9.16
CA TRP A 131 -6.02 -6.09 -9.77
C TRP A 131 -6.72 -7.00 -8.74
N SER A 132 -5.95 -7.54 -7.78
CA SER A 132 -6.49 -8.39 -6.72
C SER A 132 -7.50 -7.66 -5.83
N THR A 133 -7.34 -6.34 -5.63
CA THR A 133 -8.27 -5.55 -4.82
C THR A 133 -9.66 -5.41 -5.43
N PHE A 134 -9.80 -5.57 -6.76
CA PHE A 134 -11.11 -5.54 -7.43
C PHE A 134 -11.70 -6.92 -7.70
N THR A 135 -10.85 -7.92 -7.95
CA THR A 135 -11.29 -9.27 -8.31
C THR A 135 -11.66 -10.11 -7.09
N SER A 136 -10.97 -9.93 -5.97
CA SER A 136 -11.28 -10.65 -4.74
C SER A 136 -12.44 -10.02 -3.98
N GLN A 137 -13.58 -10.71 -3.93
CA GLN A 137 -14.73 -10.29 -3.13
C GLN A 137 -14.37 -10.12 -1.66
N HIS A 138 -13.53 -11.01 -1.12
CA HIS A 138 -13.07 -10.96 0.26
C HIS A 138 -12.27 -9.68 0.56
N VAL A 139 -11.32 -9.31 -0.31
CA VAL A 139 -10.54 -8.08 -0.14
C VAL A 139 -11.42 -6.83 -0.21
N ARG A 140 -12.40 -6.83 -1.12
CA ARG A 140 -13.37 -5.73 -1.21
C ARG A 140 -14.21 -5.58 0.06
N GLN A 141 -14.69 -6.69 0.61
CA GLN A 141 -15.46 -6.70 1.85
C GLN A 141 -14.66 -6.10 3.01
N ILE A 142 -13.38 -6.50 3.15
CA ILE A 142 -12.47 -5.97 4.17
C ILE A 142 -12.36 -4.44 4.12
N PHE A 143 -12.28 -3.84 2.92
CA PHE A 143 -12.21 -2.38 2.77
C PHE A 143 -13.56 -1.69 3.04
N THR A 144 -14.68 -2.36 2.79
CA THR A 144 -16.00 -1.79 3.13
C THR A 144 -16.33 -1.86 4.62
N GLU A 145 -15.77 -2.85 5.33
CA GLU A 145 -16.03 -3.07 6.74
C GLU A 145 -15.18 -2.21 7.67
N PHE A 146 -15.83 -1.62 8.67
CA PHE A 146 -15.17 -0.89 9.75
C PHE A 146 -15.99 -1.05 11.04
N PRO A 147 -15.37 -1.26 12.22
CA PRO A 147 -16.09 -1.44 13.48
C PRO A 147 -17.13 -0.34 13.74
N ALA A 148 -18.35 -0.68 14.15
CA ALA A 148 -19.35 0.33 14.50
C ALA A 148 -18.84 1.22 15.65
N GLY A 149 -19.18 2.51 15.62
CA GLY A 149 -18.86 3.42 16.74
C GLY A 149 -19.69 3.08 17.98
N SER A 150 -19.18 3.38 19.16
CA SER A 150 -19.86 3.13 20.45
C SER A 150 -21.16 3.93 20.61
N GLU A 151 -21.38 4.99 19.83
CA GLU A 151 -22.58 5.84 19.86
C GLU A 151 -23.82 5.24 19.20
N ALA A 152 -23.73 4.03 18.62
CA ALA A 152 -24.85 3.33 18.00
C ALA A 152 -25.66 2.44 18.98
N LYS A 153 -25.63 2.73 20.28
CA LYS A 153 -26.42 2.05 21.31
C LYS A 153 -27.24 3.02 22.14
#